data_AF-A0A3E0JAB4-F1
#
_entry.id   AF-A0A3E0JAB4-F1
#
_cell.length_a   1.000
_cell.length_b   1.000
_cell.length_c   1.000
_cell.angle_alpha   90.00
_cell.angle_beta   90.00
_cell.angle_gamma   90.00
#
_symmetry.space_group_name_H-M   'P 1'
#
loop_
_entity.id
_entity.type
_entity.pdbx_description
1 polymer ?
#
loop_
_entity_poly.entity_id
_entity_poly.type
_entity_poly.pdbx_seq_one_letter_code
_entity_poly.pdbx_strand_id
1 'polypeptide(L)'
;MAFTIFFVCAWLIISVFTVIPKRLTLIENTFIFLTTSVISINWTWIINEELKYVKITEDPSNYAGFLIFRSIIIPTLLMVQVNLYNSSSSPVKKALILIASVLCLVLLTILSRVLDVSDYKDWNLGFDAIYYVSLHLFSIGVSKLIRKSTRIEVKQP
;
A
#
# COMPACT_ATOMS: atom_id res chain seq x y z
N MET A 1 -16.85 11.93 8.58
CA MET A 1 -17.12 11.51 7.18
C MET A 1 -15.98 10.72 6.58
N ALA A 2 -14.72 11.08 6.86
CA ALA A 2 -13.57 10.37 6.30
C ALA A 2 -13.52 8.89 6.67
N PHE A 3 -13.85 8.53 7.92
CA PHE A 3 -13.96 7.13 8.35
C PHE A 3 -14.80 6.29 7.37
N THR A 4 -16.04 6.71 7.09
CA THR A 4 -16.96 5.97 6.23
C THR A 4 -16.40 5.81 4.82
N ILE A 5 -15.82 6.87 4.26
CA ILE A 5 -15.24 6.85 2.91
C ILE A 5 -14.06 5.88 2.84
N PHE A 6 -13.09 6.00 3.76
CA PHE A 6 -11.93 5.11 3.79
C PHE A 6 -12.31 3.67 4.14
N PHE A 7 -13.33 3.46 4.97
CA PHE A 7 -13.87 2.13 5.25
C PHE A 7 -14.43 1.48 3.98
N VAL A 8 -15.22 2.21 3.19
CA VAL A 8 -15.76 1.72 1.91
C VAL A 8 -14.63 1.46 0.91
N CYS A 9 -13.63 2.34 0.80
CA CYS A 9 -12.47 2.12 -0.06
C CYS A 9 -11.68 0.86 0.36
N ALA A 10 -11.46 0.66 1.65
CA ALA A 10 -10.81 -0.54 2.16
C ALA A 10 -11.61 -1.79 1.83
N TRP A 11 -12.93 -1.75 2.05
CA TRP A 11 -13.81 -2.86 1.72
C TRP A 11 -13.78 -3.22 0.23
N LEU A 12 -13.77 -2.21 -0.66
CA LEU A 12 -13.67 -2.41 -2.10
C LEU A 12 -12.33 -3.07 -2.47
N ILE A 13 -11.21 -2.59 -1.94
CA ILE A 13 -9.88 -3.13 -2.24
C ILE A 13 -9.73 -4.55 -1.69
N ILE A 14 -10.26 -4.83 -0.49
CA ILE A 14 -10.32 -6.18 0.08
C ILE A 14 -11.19 -7.09 -0.78
N SER A 15 -12.34 -6.62 -1.26
CA SER A 15 -13.23 -7.41 -2.13
C SER A 15 -12.53 -7.75 -3.46
N VAL A 16 -11.86 -6.77 -4.08
CA VAL A 16 -11.03 -7.00 -5.26
C VAL A 16 -9.95 -8.03 -4.96
N PHE A 17 -9.25 -7.89 -3.83
CA PHE A 17 -8.26 -8.86 -3.40
C PHE A 17 -8.89 -10.25 -3.33
N THR A 18 -9.99 -10.46 -2.63
CA THR A 18 -10.62 -11.78 -2.47
C THR A 18 -10.96 -12.45 -3.80
N VAL A 19 -11.37 -11.69 -4.82
CA VAL A 19 -11.84 -12.23 -6.11
C VAL A 19 -10.70 -12.46 -7.12
N ILE A 20 -9.60 -11.70 -7.07
CA ILE A 20 -8.52 -11.86 -8.06
C ILE A 20 -7.84 -13.25 -7.94
N PRO A 21 -7.36 -13.83 -9.06
CA PRO A 21 -6.57 -15.06 -9.02
C PRO A 21 -5.30 -14.87 -8.18
N LYS A 22 -5.16 -15.66 -7.12
CA LYS A 22 -3.99 -15.62 -6.24
C LYS A 22 -2.82 -16.35 -6.90
N ARG A 23 -1.75 -15.61 -7.16
CA ARG A 23 -0.46 -16.18 -7.57
C ARG A 23 0.46 -16.40 -6.40
N LEU A 24 0.23 -15.68 -5.30
CA LEU A 24 1.01 -15.79 -4.08
C LEU A 24 0.30 -16.73 -3.11
N THR A 25 1.08 -17.47 -2.33
CA THR A 25 0.58 -18.25 -1.20
C THR A 25 0.05 -17.34 -0.10
N LEU A 26 -0.70 -17.90 0.85
CA LEU A 26 -1.18 -17.15 2.00
C LEU A 26 -0.01 -16.52 2.77
N ILE A 27 1.07 -17.29 3.01
CA ILE A 27 2.26 -16.84 3.73
C ILE A 27 2.94 -15.67 3.00
N GLU A 28 3.11 -15.77 1.68
CA GLU A 28 3.71 -14.71 0.86
C GLU A 28 2.89 -13.40 0.93
N ASN A 29 1.56 -13.50 0.84
CA ASN A 29 0.67 -12.36 0.95
C ASN A 29 0.73 -11.72 2.33
N THR A 30 0.64 -12.52 3.40
CA THR A 30 0.74 -12.05 4.78
C THR A 30 2.08 -11.37 5.03
N PHE A 31 3.18 -11.90 4.51
CA PHE A 31 4.49 -11.29 4.66
C PHE A 31 4.55 -9.90 4.00
N ILE A 32 4.04 -9.77 2.78
CA ILE A 32 3.93 -8.47 2.10
C ILE A 32 3.06 -7.52 2.91
N PHE A 33 1.89 -7.99 3.38
CA PHE A 33 0.99 -7.16 4.19
C PHE A 33 1.68 -6.63 5.44
N LEU A 34 2.32 -7.51 6.23
CA LEU A 34 2.97 -7.14 7.48
C LEU A 34 4.15 -6.19 7.27
N THR A 35 5.04 -6.53 6.33
CA THR A 35 6.23 -5.69 6.05
C THR A 35 5.85 -4.31 5.54
N THR A 36 4.89 -4.22 4.64
CA THR A 36 4.41 -2.93 4.11
C THR A 36 3.63 -2.12 5.16
N SER A 37 2.94 -2.79 6.08
CA SER A 37 2.29 -2.14 7.23
C SER A 37 3.32 -1.53 8.16
N VAL A 38 4.38 -2.26 8.52
CA VAL A 38 5.47 -1.76 9.37
C VAL A 38 6.15 -0.55 8.73
N ILE A 39 6.49 -0.64 7.44
CA ILE A 39 7.08 0.50 6.71
C ILE A 39 6.13 1.70 6.73
N SER A 40 4.83 1.48 6.47
CA SER A 40 3.86 2.56 6.44
C SER A 40 3.65 3.24 7.80
N ILE A 41 3.62 2.46 8.89
CA ILE A 41 3.52 2.99 10.25
C ILE A 41 4.73 3.89 10.55
N ASN A 42 5.93 3.39 10.31
CA ASN A 42 7.17 4.13 10.59
C ASN A 42 7.31 5.36 9.70
N TRP A 43 7.02 5.23 8.40
CA TRP A 43 7.06 6.36 7.48
C TRP A 43 6.13 7.48 7.94
N THR A 44 4.88 7.14 8.28
CA THR A 44 3.94 8.16 8.72
C THR A 44 4.35 8.80 10.06
N TRP A 45 4.87 8.02 10.99
CA TRP A 45 5.38 8.56 12.24
C TRP A 45 6.53 9.56 12.00
N ILE A 46 7.49 9.23 11.14
CA ILE A 46 8.62 10.11 10.79
C ILE A 46 8.13 11.43 10.19
N ILE A 47 7.24 11.40 9.19
CA ILE A 47 6.81 12.63 8.51
C ILE A 47 5.85 13.49 9.34
N ASN A 48 5.14 12.89 10.32
CA ASN A 48 4.17 13.58 11.17
C ASN A 48 4.78 14.09 12.49
N GLU A 49 5.42 13.22 13.26
CA GLU A 49 5.89 13.54 14.61
C GLU A 49 7.30 14.15 14.59
N GLU A 50 8.23 13.50 13.89
CA GLU A 50 9.64 13.88 13.91
C GLU A 50 9.91 15.09 13.01
N LEU A 51 9.56 14.98 11.73
CA LEU A 51 9.85 16.02 10.73
C LEU A 51 8.75 17.08 10.66
N LYS A 52 7.54 16.78 11.15
CA LYS A 52 6.37 17.69 11.17
C LYS A 52 6.02 18.26 9.79
N TYR A 53 6.37 17.56 8.72
CA TYR A 53 6.09 17.96 7.34
C TYR A 53 4.63 17.77 6.97
N VAL A 54 3.97 16.78 7.56
CA VAL A 54 2.54 16.51 7.42
C VAL A 54 1.92 16.59 8.81
N LYS A 55 0.72 17.18 8.92
CA LYS A 55 -0.08 17.16 10.14
C LYS A 55 -1.24 16.22 9.95
N ILE A 56 -1.37 15.23 10.83
CA ILE A 56 -2.54 14.34 10.88
C ILE A 56 -3.58 14.92 11.83
N THR A 57 -4.85 14.72 11.49
CA THR A 57 -5.98 15.14 12.30
C THR A 57 -5.99 14.47 13.69
N GLU A 58 -6.43 15.23 14.70
CA GLU A 58 -6.68 14.73 16.06
C GLU A 58 -8.16 14.33 16.26
N ASP A 59 -9.03 14.62 15.29
CA ASP A 59 -10.42 14.20 15.32
C ASP A 59 -10.51 12.66 15.28
N PRO A 60 -11.18 12.00 16.24
CA PRO A 60 -11.19 10.53 16.31
C PRO A 60 -11.75 9.84 15.06
N SER A 61 -12.75 10.44 14.39
CA SER A 61 -13.36 9.83 13.21
C SER A 61 -12.42 9.94 12.01
N ASN A 62 -11.86 11.11 11.77
CA ASN A 62 -10.93 11.31 10.67
C ASN A 62 -9.60 10.57 10.91
N TYR A 63 -9.14 10.49 12.16
CA TYR A 63 -7.97 9.70 12.55
C TYR A 63 -8.19 8.20 12.32
N ALA A 64 -9.38 7.67 12.63
CA ALA A 64 -9.72 6.29 12.28
C ALA A 64 -9.69 6.04 10.75
N GLY A 65 -10.17 7.00 9.95
CA GLY A 65 -10.04 6.97 8.49
C GLY A 65 -8.59 6.93 8.02
N PHE A 66 -7.72 7.75 8.63
CA PHE A 66 -6.28 7.71 8.41
C PHE A 66 -5.66 6.34 8.74
N LEU A 67 -6.02 5.75 9.89
CA LEU A 67 -5.52 4.43 10.29
C LEU A 67 -5.95 3.34 9.31
N ILE A 68 -7.18 3.39 8.79
CA ILE A 68 -7.64 2.47 7.74
C ILE A 68 -6.83 2.66 6.47
N PHE A 69 -6.58 3.90 6.05
CA PHE A 69 -5.79 4.17 4.86
C PHE A 69 -4.37 3.61 4.98
N ARG A 70 -3.68 3.93 6.07
CA ARG A 70 -2.29 3.51 6.29
C ARG A 70 -2.13 2.01 6.54
N SER A 71 -2.98 1.43 7.38
CA SER A 71 -2.78 0.07 7.91
C SER A 71 -3.56 -1.01 7.16
N ILE A 72 -4.57 -0.64 6.36
CA ILE A 72 -5.41 -1.62 5.63
C ILE A 72 -5.33 -1.38 4.13
N ILE A 73 -5.61 -0.17 3.67
CA ILE A 73 -5.67 0.12 2.22
C ILE A 73 -4.31 -0.06 1.56
N ILE A 74 -3.27 0.64 2.05
CA ILE A 74 -1.94 0.58 1.43
C ILE A 74 -1.42 -0.87 1.36
N PRO A 75 -1.37 -1.65 2.47
CA PRO A 75 -0.86 -3.02 2.42
C PRO A 75 -1.70 -3.95 1.54
N THR A 76 -3.03 -3.84 1.58
CA THR A 76 -3.92 -4.69 0.78
C THR A 76 -3.80 -4.39 -0.71
N LEU A 77 -3.70 -3.11 -1.09
CA LEU A 77 -3.53 -2.74 -2.48
C LEU A 77 -2.20 -3.24 -3.05
N LEU A 78 -1.14 -3.25 -2.24
CA LEU A 78 0.14 -3.85 -2.65
C LEU A 78 0.02 -5.37 -2.84
N MET A 79 -0.73 -6.07 -1.99
CA MET A 79 -1.00 -7.49 -2.22
C MET A 79 -1.77 -7.71 -3.54
N VAL A 80 -2.78 -6.88 -3.84
CA VAL A 80 -3.51 -6.92 -5.12
C VAL A 80 -2.55 -6.72 -6.29
N GLN A 81 -1.76 -5.65 -6.25
CA GLN A 81 -0.77 -5.33 -7.27
C GLN A 81 0.20 -6.48 -7.50
N VAL A 82 0.80 -7.05 -6.45
CA VAL A 82 1.82 -8.10 -6.58
C VAL A 82 1.23 -9.39 -7.15
N ASN A 83 0.00 -9.75 -6.80
CA ASN A 83 -0.69 -10.91 -7.40
C ASN A 83 -0.95 -10.70 -8.90
N LEU A 84 -1.48 -9.53 -9.28
CA LEU A 84 -1.72 -9.19 -10.68
C LEU A 84 -0.42 -9.09 -11.48
N TYR A 85 0.61 -8.46 -10.92
CA TYR A 85 1.94 -8.31 -11.51
C TYR A 85 2.56 -9.68 -11.81
N ASN A 86 2.46 -10.63 -10.87
CA ASN A 86 2.98 -11.98 -11.04
C ASN A 86 2.11 -12.88 -11.93
N SER A 87 0.87 -12.49 -12.21
CA SER A 87 -0.02 -13.21 -13.14
C SER A 87 0.21 -12.81 -14.61
N SER A 88 0.73 -11.61 -14.85
CA SER A 88 1.00 -11.11 -16.20
C SER A 88 2.38 -11.54 -16.70
N SER A 89 2.46 -12.01 -17.95
CA SER A 89 3.73 -12.20 -18.68
C SER A 89 4.18 -10.94 -19.42
N SER A 90 3.24 -10.05 -19.78
CA SER A 90 3.54 -8.84 -20.57
C SER A 90 4.16 -7.73 -19.71
N PRO A 91 5.30 -7.14 -20.12
CA PRO A 91 5.93 -6.03 -19.41
C PRO A 91 5.06 -4.77 -19.42
N VAL A 92 4.33 -4.52 -20.51
CA VAL A 92 3.39 -3.38 -20.62
C VAL A 92 2.27 -3.49 -19.58
N LYS A 93 1.65 -4.68 -19.48
CA LYS A 93 0.60 -4.91 -18.46
C LYS A 93 1.14 -4.75 -17.04
N LYS A 94 2.37 -5.20 -16.77
CA LYS A 94 3.03 -5.02 -15.46
C LYS A 94 3.24 -3.55 -15.12
N ALA A 95 3.69 -2.75 -16.09
CA ALA A 95 3.84 -1.31 -15.91
C ALA A 95 2.48 -0.64 -15.64
N LEU A 96 1.43 -1.01 -16.41
CA LEU A 96 0.08 -0.49 -16.19
C LEU A 96 -0.48 -0.85 -14.81
N ILE A 97 -0.26 -2.08 -14.32
CA ILE A 97 -0.68 -2.48 -12.96
C ILE A 97 -0.01 -1.59 -11.91
N LEU A 98 1.31 -1.37 -12.03
CA LEU A 98 2.05 -0.52 -11.10
C LEU A 98 1.56 0.93 -11.15
N ILE A 99 1.43 1.50 -12.35
CA ILE A 99 0.97 2.87 -12.54
C ILE A 99 -0.44 3.04 -11.96
N ALA A 100 -1.36 2.12 -12.27
CA ALA A 100 -2.74 2.18 -11.78
C ALA A 100 -2.82 2.09 -10.25
N SER A 101 -2.05 1.22 -9.61
CA SER A 101 -2.06 1.08 -8.16
C SER A 101 -1.40 2.27 -7.45
N VAL A 102 -0.32 2.83 -8.01
CA VAL A 102 0.28 4.08 -7.51
C VAL A 102 -0.70 5.25 -7.64
N LEU A 103 -1.32 5.40 -8.82
CA LEU A 103 -2.33 6.45 -9.04
C LEU A 103 -3.51 6.31 -8.07
N CYS A 104 -3.95 5.08 -7.80
CA CYS A 104 -5.00 4.83 -6.80
C CYS A 104 -4.60 5.36 -5.41
N LEU A 105 -3.37 5.10 -4.94
CA LEU A 105 -2.91 5.64 -3.66
C LEU A 105 -2.81 7.16 -3.68
N VAL A 106 -2.26 7.75 -4.75
CA VAL A 106 -2.14 9.21 -4.89
C VAL A 106 -3.53 9.88 -4.85
N LEU A 107 -4.52 9.32 -5.53
CA LEU A 107 -5.90 9.82 -5.50
C LEU A 107 -6.51 9.73 -4.09
N LEU A 108 -6.26 8.62 -3.38
CA LEU A 108 -6.71 8.49 -1.99
C LEU A 108 -6.00 9.45 -1.04
N THR A 109 -4.75 9.81 -1.30
CA THR A 109 -4.04 10.86 -0.55
C THR A 109 -4.60 12.24 -0.82
N ILE A 110 -4.95 12.55 -2.08
CA ILE A 110 -5.68 13.79 -2.40
C ILE A 110 -7.01 13.81 -1.64
N LEU A 111 -7.75 12.70 -1.65
CA LEU A 111 -9.02 12.57 -0.95
C LEU A 111 -8.85 12.73 0.58
N SER A 112 -7.79 12.17 1.16
CA SER A 112 -7.42 12.37 2.58
C SER A 112 -7.30 13.85 2.92
N ARG A 113 -6.63 14.63 2.07
CA ARG A 113 -6.46 16.07 2.26
C ARG A 113 -7.77 16.84 2.13
N VAL A 114 -8.59 16.52 1.12
CA VAL A 114 -9.90 17.16 0.92
C VAL A 114 -10.86 16.90 2.08
N LEU A 115 -10.66 15.80 2.82
CA LEU A 115 -11.47 15.41 3.97
C LEU A 115 -10.85 15.85 5.32
N ASP A 116 -9.84 16.73 5.31
CA ASP A 116 -9.14 17.23 6.51
C ASP A 116 -8.55 16.13 7.40
N VAL A 117 -8.16 15.00 6.80
CA VAL A 117 -7.52 13.88 7.49
C VAL A 117 -6.02 14.14 7.68
N SER A 118 -5.42 14.80 6.70
CA SER A 118 -4.00 15.14 6.66
C SER A 118 -3.82 16.49 5.98
N ASP A 119 -2.92 17.32 6.48
CA ASP A 119 -2.56 18.61 5.89
C ASP A 119 -1.05 18.71 5.67
N TYR A 120 -0.63 19.40 4.61
CA TYR A 120 0.79 19.59 4.30
C TYR A 120 1.29 20.90 4.86
N LYS A 121 2.47 20.87 5.50
CA LYS A 121 3.20 22.07 5.87
C LYS A 121 4.31 22.35 4.86
N ASP A 122 5.39 21.56 4.96
CA ASP A 122 6.55 21.63 4.06
C ASP A 122 6.66 20.35 3.22
N TRP A 123 5.52 19.81 2.83
CA TRP A 123 5.39 18.57 2.07
C TRP A 123 4.65 18.79 0.75
N ASN A 124 4.78 17.86 -0.17
CA ASN A 124 4.02 17.88 -1.42
C ASN A 124 3.66 16.47 -1.87
N LEU A 125 2.67 16.40 -2.76
CA LEU A 125 2.12 15.15 -3.26
C LEU A 125 3.15 14.33 -4.06
N GLY A 126 4.18 14.97 -4.61
CA GLY A 126 5.28 14.31 -5.30
C GLY A 126 6.09 13.40 -4.38
N PHE A 127 6.33 13.82 -3.13
CA PHE A 127 7.01 12.96 -2.15
C PHE A 127 6.18 11.73 -1.78
N ASP A 128 4.86 11.89 -1.65
CA ASP A 128 3.97 10.74 -1.43
C ASP A 128 3.97 9.78 -2.62
N ALA A 129 3.98 10.32 -3.86
CA ALA A 129 4.10 9.50 -5.05
C ALA A 129 5.43 8.72 -5.10
N ILE A 130 6.55 9.35 -4.74
CA ILE A 130 7.87 8.69 -4.64
C ILE A 130 7.84 7.59 -3.58
N TYR A 131 7.24 7.86 -2.41
CA TYR A 131 7.06 6.87 -1.36
C TYR A 131 6.23 5.66 -1.86
N TYR A 132 5.10 5.90 -2.52
CA TYR A 132 4.26 4.83 -3.04
C TYR A 132 4.95 4.03 -4.13
N VAL A 133 5.66 4.66 -5.08
CA VAL A 133 6.46 3.95 -6.08
C VAL A 133 7.51 3.08 -5.40
N SER A 134 8.22 3.61 -4.40
CA SER A 134 9.24 2.86 -3.65
C SER A 134 8.64 1.65 -2.94
N LEU A 135 7.46 1.80 -2.34
CA LEU A 135 6.75 0.73 -1.65
C LEU A 135 6.26 -0.37 -2.62
N HIS A 136 5.83 0.01 -3.82
CA HIS A 136 5.46 -0.91 -4.90
C HIS A 136 6.67 -1.70 -5.43
N LEU A 137 7.81 -1.04 -5.60
CA LEU A 137 9.04 -1.70 -6.02
C LEU A 137 9.57 -2.64 -4.93
N PHE A 138 9.48 -2.21 -3.67
CA PHE A 138 9.83 -3.01 -2.51
C PHE A 138 8.99 -4.30 -2.43
N SER A 139 7.65 -4.20 -2.56
CA SER A 139 6.76 -5.37 -2.49
C SER A 139 7.04 -6.39 -3.62
N ILE A 140 7.34 -5.91 -4.83
CA ILE A 140 7.78 -6.75 -5.95
C ILE A 140 9.13 -7.42 -5.64
N GLY A 141 10.09 -6.67 -5.08
CA GLY A 141 11.40 -7.18 -4.70
C GLY A 141 11.29 -8.29 -3.65
N VAL A 142 10.53 -8.05 -2.58
CA VAL A 142 10.24 -9.02 -1.52
C VAL A 142 9.60 -10.29 -2.10
N SER A 143 8.57 -10.15 -2.95
CA SER A 143 7.94 -11.30 -3.60
C SER A 143 8.92 -12.17 -4.39
N LYS A 144 9.86 -11.54 -5.11
CA LYS A 144 10.90 -12.26 -5.86
C LYS A 144 11.88 -12.98 -4.93
N LEU A 145 12.28 -12.34 -3.84
CA LEU A 145 13.21 -12.91 -2.86
C LEU A 145 12.61 -14.14 -2.17
N ILE A 146 11.37 -14.04 -1.68
CA ILE A 146 10.69 -15.17 -1.01
C ILE A 146 10.62 -16.38 -1.95
N ARG A 147 10.18 -16.16 -3.20
CA ARG A 147 10.10 -17.22 -4.21
C ARG A 147 11.44 -17.83 -4.57
N LYS A 148 12.51 -17.03 -4.56
CA LYS A 148 13.86 -17.52 -4.79
C LYS A 148 14.30 -18.44 -3.64
N SER A 149 14.07 -18.05 -2.39
CA SER A 149 14.41 -18.85 -1.20
C SER A 149 13.66 -20.18 -1.16
N THR A 150 12.34 -20.17 -1.39
CA THR A 150 11.53 -21.41 -1.40
C THR A 150 11.98 -22.39 -2.49
N ARG A 151 12.47 -21.91 -3.64
CA ARG A 151 13.02 -22.78 -4.70
C ARG A 151 14.37 -23.42 -4.33
N ILE A 152 15.14 -22.79 -3.45
CA ILE A 152 16.45 -23.31 -3.02
C ILE A 152 16.24 -24.43 -2.00
N GLU A 153 15.32 -24.27 -1.06
CA GLU A 153 15.00 -25.28 -0.04
C GLU A 153 14.47 -26.59 -0.66
N VAL A 154 13.61 -26.52 -1.68
CA VAL A 154 13.09 -27.71 -2.37
C VAL A 154 14.17 -28.43 -3.20
N LYS A 155 15.32 -27.79 -3.47
CA LYS A 155 16.43 -28.34 -4.26
C LYS A 155 17.58 -28.91 -3.41
N GLN A 156 17.51 -28.85 -2.09
CA GLN A 156 18.46 -29.53 -1.23
C GLN A 156 17.94 -30.96 -0.95
N PRO A 157 18.60 -32.01 -1.49
CA PRO A 157 18.26 -33.40 -1.21
C PRO A 157 18.68 -33.83 0.21
#